data_AF-A0A3C7VWL7-F1
#
_entry.id   AF-A0A3C7VWL7-F1
#
_cell.length_a   1.000
_cell.length_b   1.000
_cell.length_c   1.000
_cell.angle_alpha   90.00
_cell.angle_beta   90.00
_cell.angle_gamma   90.00
#
_symmetry.space_group_name_H-M   'P 1'
#
loop_
_entity.id
_entity.type
_entity.pdbx_description
1 polymer ?
#
loop_
_entity_poly.entity_id
_entity_poly.type
_entity_poly.pdbx_seq_one_letter_code
_entity_poly.pdbx_strand_id
1 'polypeptide(L)'
;MQAQLGQLRGDVFGGLTTGIVALPLALAFGVASGAGPVAGLYGAIIVGFFASLFGGTPTNISGPTGPMVVVFAGLFAGFPDRPDL
;
A
#
# COMPACT_ATOMS: atom_id res chain seq x y z
N MET A 1 -19.35 6.38 3.17
CA MET A 1 -19.29 6.44 1.70
C MET A 1 -20.27 7.49 1.17
N GLN A 2 -19.95 8.78 1.27
CA GLN A 2 -20.66 9.79 0.49
C GLN A 2 -19.94 9.87 -0.85
N ALA A 3 -20.29 8.99 -1.80
CA ALA A 3 -19.85 9.15 -3.17
C ALA A 3 -20.54 10.41 -3.70
N GLN A 4 -19.89 11.56 -3.53
CA GLN A 4 -20.36 12.81 -4.08
C GLN A 4 -20.21 12.70 -5.60
N LEU A 5 -21.29 12.26 -6.27
CA LEU A 5 -21.34 12.07 -7.72
C LEU A 5 -20.90 13.32 -8.52
N GLY A 6 -20.84 14.49 -7.87
CA GLY A 6 -20.29 15.74 -8.41
C GLY A 6 -18.76 15.79 -8.56
N GLN A 7 -17.98 14.89 -7.95
CA GLN A 7 -16.51 14.90 -8.00
C GLN A 7 -15.88 13.71 -8.75
N LEU A 8 -16.68 12.94 -9.49
CA LEU A 8 -16.24 11.74 -10.23
C LEU A 8 -14.99 11.97 -11.11
N ARG A 9 -14.90 13.13 -11.76
CA ARG A 9 -13.72 13.51 -12.54
C ARG A 9 -12.47 13.62 -11.66
N GLY A 10 -12.60 14.30 -10.52
CA GLY A 10 -11.52 14.46 -9.54
C GLY A 10 -11.06 13.13 -8.96
N ASP A 11 -11.99 12.25 -8.62
CA ASP A 11 -11.69 10.93 -8.06
C ASP A 11 -10.93 10.04 -9.05
N VAL A 12 -11.31 10.05 -10.33
CA VAL A 12 -10.64 9.28 -11.38
C VAL A 12 -9.22 9.80 -11.62
N PHE A 13 -9.04 11.11 -11.82
CA PHE A 13 -7.71 11.68 -12.05
C PHE A 13 -6.81 11.59 -10.80
N GLY A 14 -7.39 11.75 -9.61
CA GLY A 14 -6.71 11.59 -8.33
C GLY A 14 -6.23 10.16 -8.14
N GLY A 15 -7.13 9.18 -8.31
CA GLY A 15 -6.80 7.76 -8.21
C GLY A 15 -5.73 7.31 -9.21
N LEU A 16 -5.81 7.78 -10.46
CA LEU A 16 -4.79 7.50 -11.48
C LEU A 16 -3.42 8.05 -11.08
N THR A 17 -3.36 9.33 -10.67
CA THR A 17 -2.12 9.99 -10.27
C THR A 17 -1.49 9.30 -9.06
N THR A 18 -2.32 9.00 -8.06
CA THR A 18 -1.89 8.24 -6.88
C THR A 18 -1.38 6.86 -7.25
N GLY A 19 -2.06 6.14 -8.14
CA GLY A 19 -1.63 4.81 -8.59
C GLY A 19 -0.25 4.82 -9.24
N ILE A 20 0.01 5.81 -10.11
CA ILE A 20 1.30 6.01 -10.76
C ILE A 20 2.41 6.25 -9.73
N VAL A 21 2.15 7.04 -8.69
CA VAL A 21 3.12 7.31 -7.62
C VAL A 21 3.28 6.12 -6.66
N ALA A 22 2.20 5.40 -6.38
CA ALA A 22 2.19 4.28 -5.45
C ALA A 22 2.88 3.03 -5.99
N LEU A 23 2.84 2.79 -7.30
CA LEU A 23 3.50 1.64 -7.96
C LEU A 23 5.01 1.54 -7.64
N PRO A 24 5.85 2.54 -7.93
CA PRO A 24 7.27 2.46 -7.62
C PRO A 24 7.53 2.39 -6.11
N LEU A 25 6.72 3.08 -5.31
CA LEU A 25 6.83 3.08 -3.85
C LEU A 25 6.59 1.67 -3.27
N ALA A 26 5.53 0.99 -3.73
CA ALA A 26 5.18 -0.36 -3.30
C ALA A 26 6.27 -1.39 -3.66
N LEU A 27 6.83 -1.29 -4.87
CA LEU A 27 7.93 -2.16 -5.31
C LEU A 27 9.19 -1.92 -4.47
N ALA A 28 9.57 -0.66 -4.26
CA ALA A 28 10.74 -0.30 -3.45
C ALA A 28 10.59 -0.79 -1.99
N PHE A 29 9.42 -0.60 -1.41
CA PHE A 29 9.10 -1.04 -0.06
C PHE A 29 9.01 -2.57 0.10
N GLY A 30 8.50 -3.28 -0.91
CA GLY A 30 8.55 -4.74 -0.94
C GLY A 30 9.99 -5.27 -0.89
N VAL A 31 10.89 -4.71 -1.72
CA VAL A 31 12.32 -5.08 -1.70
C VAL A 31 12.98 -4.70 -0.38
N ALA A 32 12.75 -3.47 0.12
CA ALA A 32 13.37 -2.99 1.35
C ALA A 32 12.93 -3.77 2.60
N SER A 33 11.73 -4.36 2.57
CA SER A 33 11.21 -5.19 3.67
C SER A 33 11.84 -6.58 3.76
N GLY A 34 12.52 -7.05 2.70
CA GLY A 34 12.99 -8.43 2.58
C GLY A 34 11.96 -9.42 2.00
N ALA A 35 10.67 -9.06 1.97
CA ALA A 35 9.60 -9.92 1.42
C ALA A 35 9.54 -9.96 -0.12
N GLY A 36 10.21 -9.01 -0.79
CA GLY A 36 10.30 -8.92 -2.24
C GLY A 36 9.26 -7.99 -2.89
N PRO A 37 9.48 -7.59 -4.15
CA PRO A 37 8.69 -6.56 -4.82
C PRO A 37 7.24 -6.99 -5.05
N VAL A 38 7.00 -8.27 -5.29
CA VAL A 38 5.67 -8.84 -5.51
C VAL A 38 4.82 -8.71 -4.23
N ALA A 39 5.39 -8.97 -3.06
CA ALA A 39 4.69 -8.83 -1.78
C ALA A 39 4.31 -7.37 -1.52
N GLY A 40 5.20 -6.42 -1.83
CA GLY A 40 4.90 -4.99 -1.74
C GLY A 40 3.76 -4.56 -2.66
N LEU A 41 3.72 -5.07 -3.89
CA LEU A 41 2.65 -4.78 -4.85
C LEU A 41 1.30 -5.33 -4.38
N TYR A 42 1.24 -6.59 -3.95
CA TYR A 42 0.02 -7.18 -3.39
C TYR A 42 -0.44 -6.43 -2.14
N GLY A 43 0.49 -6.08 -1.25
CA GLY A 43 0.21 -5.29 -0.06
C GLY A 43 -0.45 -3.96 -0.41
N ALA A 44 0.09 -3.23 -1.39
CA ALA A 44 -0.49 -1.95 -1.82
C ALA A 44 -1.91 -2.09 -2.40
N ILE A 45 -2.14 -3.09 -3.25
CA ILE A 45 -3.45 -3.33 -3.87
C ILE A 45 -4.49 -3.73 -2.83
N ILE A 46 -4.16 -4.72 -2.00
CA ILE A 46 -5.10 -5.28 -1.02
C ILE A 46 -5.39 -4.23 0.06
N VAL A 47 -4.35 -3.63 0.66
CA VAL A 47 -4.55 -2.61 1.70
C VAL A 47 -5.29 -1.40 1.14
N GLY A 48 -4.94 -0.92 -0.05
CA GLY A 48 -5.65 0.20 -0.68
C GLY A 48 -7.13 -0.10 -0.95
N PHE A 49 -7.44 -1.31 -1.42
CA PHE A 49 -8.82 -1.72 -1.68
C PHE A 49 -9.64 -1.81 -0.38
N PHE A 50 -9.14 -2.53 0.63
CA PHE A 50 -9.86 -2.69 1.88
C PHE A 50 -9.96 -1.38 2.67
N ALA A 51 -8.91 -0.58 2.70
CA ALA A 51 -8.94 0.69 3.42
C ALA A 51 -9.83 1.73 2.74
N SER A 52 -9.94 1.73 1.40
CA SER A 52 -10.90 2.61 0.71
C SER A 52 -12.35 2.16 0.90
N LEU A 53 -12.60 0.85 1.03
CA LEU A 53 -13.94 0.31 1.24
C LEU A 53 -14.43 0.47 2.69
N PHE A 54 -13.56 0.21 3.67
CA PHE A 54 -13.90 0.20 5.10
C PHE A 54 -13.38 1.42 5.89
N GLY A 55 -12.63 2.31 5.25
CA GLY A 55 -12.04 3.49 5.89
C GLY A 55 -13.04 4.62 6.19
N GLY A 56 -12.67 5.47 7.14
CA GLY A 56 -13.49 6.62 7.57
C GLY A 56 -13.25 7.92 6.78
N THR A 57 -12.20 8.00 5.97
CA THR A 57 -11.75 9.24 5.31
C THR A 57 -11.83 9.12 3.79
N PRO A 58 -12.60 9.98 3.09
CA PRO A 58 -12.84 9.87 1.64
C PRO A 58 -11.58 9.97 0.77
N THR A 59 -10.56 10.72 1.21
CA THR A 59 -9.34 11.01 0.44
C THR A 59 -8.12 10.26 0.96
N ASN A 60 -8.29 9.28 1.84
CA ASN A 60 -7.18 8.53 2.40
C ASN A 60 -6.64 7.50 1.40
N ILE A 61 -5.32 7.52 1.20
CA ILE A 61 -4.58 6.59 0.37
C ILE A 61 -3.82 5.66 1.31
N SER A 62 -4.15 4.37 1.27
CA SER A 62 -3.53 3.37 2.13
C SER A 62 -2.70 2.38 1.33
N GLY A 63 -1.58 1.95 1.90
CA GLY A 63 -0.63 1.03 1.28
C GLY A 63 0.57 0.79 2.19
N PRO A 64 1.62 0.07 1.72
CA PRO A 64 2.86 -0.11 2.47
C PRO A 64 3.52 1.25 2.74
N THR A 65 3.86 1.50 4.00
CA THR A 65 4.49 2.76 4.46
C THR A 65 5.88 2.50 5.02
N GLY A 66 6.72 3.55 5.06
CA GLY A 66 8.08 3.46 5.62
C GLY A 66 8.15 2.78 7.00
N PRO A 67 7.33 3.18 8.00
CA PRO A 67 7.33 2.53 9.30
C PRO A 67 6.99 1.04 9.26
N MET A 68 6.01 0.63 8.44
CA MET A 68 5.67 -0.79 8.27
C MET A 68 6.85 -1.57 7.68
N VAL A 69 7.50 -1.02 6.65
CA VAL A 69 8.67 -1.65 6.00
C VAL A 69 9.81 -1.85 7.00
N VAL A 70 10.07 -0.88 7.87
CA VAL A 70 11.12 -0.99 8.91
C VAL A 70 10.80 -2.12 9.88
N VAL A 71 9.54 -2.25 10.31
CA VAL A 71 9.11 -3.35 11.20
C VAL A 71 9.26 -4.70 10.50
N PHE A 72 8.81 -4.83 9.24
CA PHE A 72 8.96 -6.07 8.48
C PHE A 72 10.44 -6.43 8.24
N ALA A 73 11.28 -5.47 7.86
CA ALA A 73 12.71 -5.69 7.69
C ALA A 73 13.36 -6.17 8.98
N GLY A 74 12.96 -5.60 10.14
CA GLY A 74 13.40 -6.06 11.45
C GLY A 74 12.94 -7.48 11.78
N LEU A 75 11.72 -7.85 11.39
CA LEU A 75 11.19 -9.21 11.56
C LEU A 75 11.98 -10.23 10.74
N PHE A 76 12.19 -9.98 9.44
CA PHE A 76 12.98 -10.85 8.56
C PHE A 76 14.43 -10.97 9.03
N ALA A 77 15.03 -9.88 9.51
CA ALA A 77 16.37 -9.91 10.08
C ALA A 77 16.44 -10.67 11.41
N GLY A 78 15.37 -10.67 12.20
CA GLY A 78 15.27 -11.39 13.47
C GLY A 78 15.04 -12.89 13.34
N PHE A 79 14.45 -13.34 12.22
CA PHE A 79 14.11 -14.75 11.97
C PHE A 79 14.62 -15.27 10.62
N PRO A 80 15.94 -15.25 10.35
CA PRO A 80 16.50 -15.61 9.04
C PRO A 80 16.27 -17.09 8.64
N ASP A 81 16.09 -17.99 9.62
CA ASP A 81 15.90 -19.43 9.38
C ASP A 81 14.44 -19.83 9.10
N ARG A 82 13.49 -18.89 9.21
CA ARG A 82 12.05 -19.13 8.98
C ARG A 82 11.44 -18.03 8.11
N PRO A 83 11.72 -18.04 6.80
CA PRO A 83 11.21 -17.04 5.86
C PRO A 83 9.69 -17.15 5.60
N ASP A 84 9.02 -18.14 6.21
CA ASP A 84 7.59 -18.38 6.17
C ASP A 84 6.77 -17.61 7.23
N LEU A 85 7.45 -16.95 8.18
CA LEU A 85 6.85 -16.09 9.21
C LEU A 85 6.78 -14.62 8.77
#